data_AF-A0A914HIB3-F1
#
_entry.id   AF-A0A914HIB3-F1
#
_cell.length_a   1.000
_cell.length_b   1.000
_cell.length_c   1.000
_cell.angle_alpha   90.00
_cell.angle_beta   90.00
_cell.angle_gamma   90.00
#
_symmetry.space_group_name_H-M   'P 1'
#
loop_
_entity.id
_entity.type
_entity.pdbx_description
1 polymer ?
#
loop_
_entity_poly.entity_id
_entity_poly.type
_entity_poly.pdbx_seq_one_letter_code
_entity_poly.pdbx_strand_id
1 'polypeptide(L)'
;MAILWWCCRCLSSRHRRECPSMKNGDFSLYMDGNKRVALVHITDGNAPDEFPTEREWTALTMMERSTAIVSPNIRVLLSCTKKIQQVLAKPGMLERFIPNNSKFVAQLRSTFTGLWGLEEDDNATKEVIEAAIRSPCNYVLKSQLKAGLGNFFDEQVAEMLQKLSKQDRAAYILQQRINPLVVKMMNTPNELMD
;
A
#
# COMPACT_ATOMS: atom_id res chain seq x y z
N MET A 1 -1.90 -27.70 15.05
CA MET A 1 -1.91 -26.60 14.06
C MET A 1 -1.00 -25.50 14.56
N ALA A 2 -0.12 -24.98 13.71
CA ALA A 2 0.80 -23.89 14.07
C ALA A 2 0.39 -22.57 13.40
N ILE A 3 0.69 -21.46 14.07
CA ILE A 3 0.65 -20.10 13.50
C ILE A 3 2.09 -19.72 13.16
N LEU A 4 2.33 -19.42 11.88
CA LEU A 4 3.61 -18.90 11.43
C LEU A 4 3.56 -17.38 11.45
N TRP A 5 4.43 -16.77 12.26
CA TRP A 5 4.73 -15.34 12.17
C TRP A 5 5.88 -15.18 11.19
N TRP A 6 5.60 -14.59 10.03
CA TRP A 6 6.61 -14.38 9.02
C TRP A 6 7.23 -12.99 9.13
N CYS A 7 8.55 -12.96 9.25
CA CYS A 7 9.38 -11.76 9.26
C CYS A 7 10.49 -11.96 8.21
N CYS A 8 10.67 -11.01 7.28
CA CYS A 8 11.71 -11.13 6.24
C CYS A 8 13.12 -11.25 6.85
N ARG A 9 13.34 -10.72 8.07
CA ARG A 9 14.60 -10.86 8.82
C ARG A 9 14.82 -12.25 9.42
N CYS A 10 13.82 -13.13 9.42
CA CYS A 10 14.03 -14.53 9.86
C CYS A 10 14.99 -15.31 8.95
N LEU A 11 15.28 -14.80 7.74
CA LEU A 11 16.26 -15.39 6.82
C LEU A 11 17.70 -14.87 7.02
N SER A 12 17.92 -13.78 7.78
CA SER A 12 19.18 -13.02 7.79
C SER A 12 20.02 -13.14 9.06
N SER A 13 20.03 -14.29 9.74
CA SER A 13 20.97 -14.68 10.81
C SER A 13 20.78 -14.03 12.20
N ARG A 14 20.34 -14.87 13.16
CA ARG A 14 20.85 -15.00 14.56
C ARG A 14 19.99 -15.91 15.43
N HIS A 15 18.82 -16.32 14.97
CA HIS A 15 18.12 -17.47 15.52
C HIS A 15 17.93 -18.47 14.39
N ARG A 16 18.39 -19.70 14.61
CA ARG A 16 18.20 -20.86 13.74
C ARG A 16 16.70 -21.23 13.81
N ARG A 17 15.82 -20.38 13.26
CA ARG A 17 14.39 -20.66 13.13
C ARG A 17 14.17 -21.25 11.75
N GLU A 18 13.70 -22.47 11.78
CA GLU A 18 13.56 -23.39 10.65
C GLU A 18 12.67 -22.80 9.56
N CYS A 19 13.04 -23.04 8.30
CA CYS A 19 12.31 -22.52 7.15
C CYS A 19 11.04 -23.35 6.93
N PRO A 20 9.90 -22.73 6.61
CA PRO A 20 8.73 -23.48 6.17
C PRO A 20 9.06 -24.30 4.92
N SER A 21 8.42 -25.44 4.79
CA SER A 21 8.52 -26.28 3.59
C SER A 21 7.15 -26.77 3.18
N MET A 22 6.96 -26.95 1.88
CA MET A 22 5.73 -27.47 1.30
C MET A 22 5.93 -28.95 0.95
N LYS A 23 5.00 -29.82 1.35
CA LYS A 23 5.01 -31.22 0.91
C LYS A 23 4.37 -31.35 -0.47
N ASN A 24 4.93 -32.23 -1.31
CA ASN A 24 4.38 -32.53 -2.64
C ASN A 24 3.04 -33.26 -2.51
N GLY A 25 2.05 -32.82 -3.29
CA GLY A 25 0.76 -33.50 -3.46
C GLY A 25 -0.45 -32.70 -2.99
N ASP A 26 -0.36 -32.00 -1.86
CA ASP A 26 -1.52 -31.32 -1.25
C ASP A 26 -1.30 -29.82 -0.93
N PHE A 27 -0.14 -29.26 -1.27
CA PHE A 27 0.25 -27.87 -0.95
C PHE A 27 0.20 -27.54 0.56
N SER A 28 0.23 -28.54 1.45
CA SER A 28 0.28 -28.30 2.89
C SER A 28 1.64 -27.74 3.29
N LEU A 29 1.61 -26.62 4.03
CA LEU A 29 2.79 -25.98 4.60
C LEU A 29 3.14 -26.61 5.95
N TYR A 30 4.42 -26.91 6.15
CA TYR A 30 4.95 -27.48 7.39
C TYR A 30 6.09 -26.64 7.95
N MET A 31 6.07 -26.45 9.27
CA MET A 31 7.24 -26.07 10.05
C MET A 31 7.94 -27.35 10.53
N ASP A 32 9.26 -27.35 10.48
CA ASP A 32 10.13 -28.40 11.03
C ASP A 32 9.81 -29.82 10.48
N GLY A 33 9.19 -29.89 9.30
CA GLY A 33 8.79 -31.13 8.62
C GLY A 33 7.60 -31.89 9.22
N ASN A 34 7.15 -31.53 10.42
CA ASN A 34 6.13 -32.27 11.17
C ASN A 34 4.93 -31.43 11.67
N LYS A 35 5.04 -30.10 11.73
CA LYS A 35 3.96 -29.22 12.20
C LYS A 35 3.25 -28.58 11.02
N ARG A 36 2.05 -29.07 10.70
CA ARG A 36 1.20 -28.44 9.68
C ARG A 36 0.80 -27.02 10.12
N VAL A 37 1.07 -26.04 9.25
CA VAL A 37 0.72 -24.64 9.44
C VAL A 37 -0.72 -24.42 9.00
N ALA A 38 -1.50 -23.76 9.86
CA ALA A 38 -2.89 -23.42 9.56
C ALA A 38 -3.04 -21.95 9.14
N LEU A 39 -2.22 -21.07 9.72
CA LEU A 39 -2.26 -19.63 9.51
C LEU A 39 -0.83 -19.12 9.33
N VAL A 40 -0.63 -18.33 8.29
CA VAL A 40 0.54 -17.48 8.09
C VAL A 40 0.10 -16.04 8.35
N HIS A 41 0.65 -15.45 9.40
CA HIS A 41 0.44 -14.05 9.74
C HIS A 41 1.63 -13.24 9.24
N ILE A 42 1.38 -12.40 8.23
CA ILE A 42 2.39 -11.58 7.57
C ILE A 42 2.36 -10.18 8.21
N THR A 43 3.46 -9.81 8.87
CA THR A 43 3.63 -8.46 9.46
C THR A 43 4.62 -7.61 8.67
N ASP A 44 5.52 -8.26 7.92
CA ASP A 44 6.58 -7.65 7.11
C ASP A 44 6.30 -7.88 5.62
N GLY A 45 7.20 -7.45 4.74
CA GLY A 45 7.05 -7.52 3.28
C GLY A 45 6.21 -6.37 2.71
N ASN A 46 6.24 -5.20 3.36
CA ASN A 46 5.48 -4.02 2.98
C ASN A 46 6.29 -3.01 2.16
N ALA A 47 7.60 -3.21 2.02
CA ALA A 47 8.49 -2.36 1.24
C ALA A 47 9.52 -3.21 0.45
N PRO A 48 10.01 -2.70 -0.71
CA PRO A 48 10.91 -3.48 -1.58
C PRO A 48 12.24 -3.89 -0.92
N ASP A 49 12.75 -3.07 0.00
CA ASP A 49 13.98 -3.32 0.76
C ASP A 49 13.87 -4.52 1.71
N GLU A 50 12.64 -4.96 2.03
CA GLU A 50 12.38 -6.18 2.78
C GLU A 50 12.45 -7.45 1.90
N PHE A 51 12.66 -7.30 0.59
CA PHE A 51 12.90 -8.40 -0.36
C PHE A 51 14.26 -8.23 -1.06
N PRO A 52 15.39 -8.30 -0.33
CA PRO A 52 16.71 -8.04 -0.90
C PRO A 52 17.17 -9.14 -1.87
N THR A 53 16.59 -10.34 -1.80
CA THR A 53 16.95 -11.48 -2.65
C THR A 53 15.72 -12.26 -3.13
N GLU A 54 15.91 -13.17 -4.10
CA GLU A 54 14.86 -14.10 -4.58
C GLU A 54 14.36 -15.07 -3.50
N ARG A 55 15.08 -15.22 -2.39
CA ARG A 55 14.70 -16.13 -1.31
C ARG A 55 13.43 -15.68 -0.62
N GLU A 56 13.32 -14.37 -0.36
CA GLU A 56 12.13 -13.78 0.27
C GLU A 56 10.91 -13.90 -0.65
N TRP A 57 11.09 -13.64 -1.96
CA TRP A 57 10.04 -13.81 -2.97
C TRP A 57 9.56 -15.25 -3.11
N THR A 58 10.50 -16.20 -3.13
CA THR A 58 10.20 -17.64 -3.20
C THR A 58 9.43 -18.10 -1.96
N ALA A 59 9.83 -17.65 -0.77
CA ALA A 59 9.16 -17.99 0.49
C ALA A 59 7.73 -17.43 0.53
N LEU A 60 7.54 -16.16 0.16
CA LEU A 60 6.21 -15.55 0.08
C LEU A 60 5.32 -16.30 -0.91
N THR A 61 5.85 -16.61 -2.10
CA THR A 61 5.13 -17.36 -3.13
C THR A 61 4.71 -18.75 -2.65
N MET A 62 5.59 -19.45 -1.92
CA MET A 62 5.27 -20.75 -1.33
C MET A 62 4.15 -20.63 -0.29
N MET A 63 4.21 -19.63 0.61
CA MET A 63 3.18 -19.43 1.63
C MET A 63 1.82 -19.11 1.00
N GLU A 64 1.78 -18.19 0.01
CA GLU A 64 0.57 -17.79 -0.73
C GLU A 64 -0.04 -18.94 -1.54
N ARG A 65 0.77 -19.89 -2.01
CA ARG A 65 0.30 -21.07 -2.75
C ARG A 65 -0.12 -22.24 -1.84
N SER A 66 0.17 -22.16 -0.55
CA SER A 66 -0.12 -23.25 0.38
C SER A 66 -1.61 -23.32 0.75
N THR A 67 -2.02 -24.40 1.43
CA THR A 67 -3.36 -24.51 2.00
C THR A 67 -3.54 -23.72 3.30
N ALA A 68 -2.49 -23.07 3.82
CA ALA A 68 -2.60 -22.25 5.02
C ALA A 68 -3.41 -20.98 4.72
N ILE A 69 -4.19 -20.51 5.70
CA ILE A 69 -4.80 -19.19 5.63
C ILE A 69 -3.66 -18.16 5.70
N VAL A 70 -3.57 -17.25 4.74
CA VAL A 70 -2.56 -16.18 4.75
C VAL A 70 -3.23 -14.85 5.08
N SER A 71 -2.70 -14.11 6.06
CA SER A 71 -3.31 -12.88 6.57
C SER A 71 -2.28 -11.75 6.77
N PRO A 72 -2.40 -10.63 6.04
CA PRO A 72 -3.19 -10.48 4.82
C PRO A 72 -2.59 -11.33 3.69
N ASN A 73 -3.43 -11.88 2.81
CA ASN A 73 -2.93 -12.45 1.55
C ASN A 73 -2.63 -11.37 0.51
N ILE A 74 -1.92 -11.74 -0.55
CA ILE A 74 -1.49 -10.81 -1.60
C ILE A 74 -2.64 -10.02 -2.25
N ARG A 75 -3.83 -10.61 -2.38
CA ARG A 75 -5.00 -9.93 -2.98
C ARG A 75 -5.50 -8.80 -2.09
N VAL A 76 -5.61 -9.07 -0.79
CA VAL A 76 -5.96 -8.04 0.20
C VAL A 76 -4.89 -6.95 0.21
N LEU A 77 -3.61 -7.35 0.18
CA LEU A 77 -2.48 -6.43 0.13
C LEU A 77 -2.58 -5.44 -1.03
N LEU A 78 -2.84 -5.94 -2.24
CA LEU A 78 -2.97 -5.14 -3.46
C LEU A 78 -4.23 -4.26 -3.44
N SER A 79 -5.32 -4.76 -2.85
CA SER A 79 -6.56 -3.99 -2.70
C SER A 79 -6.40 -2.74 -1.82
N CYS A 80 -5.44 -2.75 -0.90
CA CYS A 80 -5.13 -1.64 0.00
C CYS A 80 -4.13 -0.63 -0.59
N THR A 81 -3.77 -0.74 -1.87
CA THR A 81 -2.86 0.22 -2.51
C THR A 81 -3.53 1.57 -2.74
N LYS A 82 -2.72 2.63 -2.76
CA LYS A 82 -3.20 3.98 -3.05
C LYS A 82 -3.80 4.06 -4.46
N LYS A 83 -3.28 3.30 -5.42
CA LYS A 83 -3.87 3.20 -6.75
C LYS A 83 -5.29 2.64 -6.73
N ILE A 84 -5.57 1.58 -5.97
CA ILE A 84 -6.94 1.05 -5.84
C ILE A 84 -7.85 2.07 -5.16
N GLN A 85 -7.39 2.75 -4.11
CA GLN A 85 -8.13 3.86 -3.50
C GLN A 85 -8.51 4.93 -4.53
N GLN A 86 -7.57 5.35 -5.38
CA GLN A 86 -7.80 6.33 -6.45
C GLN A 86 -8.78 5.82 -7.51
N VAL A 87 -8.65 4.56 -7.94
CA VAL A 87 -9.55 3.97 -8.94
C VAL A 87 -10.96 3.84 -8.40
N LEU A 88 -11.14 3.42 -7.15
CA LEU A 88 -12.46 3.34 -6.51
C LEU A 88 -13.16 4.70 -6.42
N ALA A 89 -12.41 5.81 -6.39
CA ALA A 89 -12.97 7.15 -6.42
C ALA A 89 -13.48 7.60 -7.81
N LYS A 90 -13.14 6.90 -8.90
CA LYS A 90 -13.68 7.22 -10.23
C LYS A 90 -15.19 6.95 -10.28
N PRO A 91 -15.97 7.76 -11.03
CA PRO A 91 -17.40 7.53 -11.22
C PRO A 91 -17.69 6.10 -11.71
N GLY A 92 -18.70 5.45 -11.14
CA GLY A 92 -19.13 4.10 -11.52
C GLY A 92 -18.25 2.96 -10.98
N MET A 93 -17.10 3.21 -10.35
CA MET A 93 -16.22 2.12 -9.89
C MET A 93 -16.72 1.43 -8.63
N LEU A 94 -17.30 2.16 -7.66
CA LEU A 94 -17.89 1.56 -6.46
C LEU A 94 -19.07 0.66 -6.79
N GLU A 95 -19.90 1.08 -7.75
CA GLU A 95 -21.10 0.38 -8.18
C GLU A 95 -20.81 -1.02 -8.75
N ARG A 96 -19.60 -1.24 -9.28
CA ARG A 96 -19.15 -2.55 -9.77
C ARG A 96 -18.97 -3.58 -8.64
N PHE A 97 -18.61 -3.12 -7.44
CA PHE A 97 -18.37 -3.99 -6.28
C PHE A 97 -19.55 -4.03 -5.30
N ILE A 98 -20.43 -3.03 -5.39
CA ILE A 98 -21.59 -2.89 -4.51
C ILE A 98 -22.85 -2.65 -5.37
N PRO A 99 -23.23 -3.62 -6.24
CA PRO A 99 -24.43 -3.49 -7.03
C PRO A 99 -25.65 -3.45 -6.11
N ASN A 100 -26.61 -2.57 -6.41
CA ASN A 100 -27.89 -2.45 -5.71
C ASN A 100 -27.86 -1.82 -4.30
N ASN A 101 -26.80 -1.11 -3.92
CA ASN A 101 -26.78 -0.33 -2.68
C ASN A 101 -26.31 1.12 -2.89
N SER A 102 -27.11 1.88 -3.63
CA SER A 102 -26.82 3.28 -3.97
C SER A 102 -26.64 4.17 -2.74
N LYS A 103 -27.39 3.91 -1.66
CA LYS A 103 -27.25 4.64 -0.39
C LYS A 103 -25.87 4.44 0.23
N PHE A 104 -25.40 3.19 0.30
CA PHE A 104 -24.06 2.89 0.84
C PHE A 104 -22.95 3.43 -0.07
N VAL A 105 -23.12 3.34 -1.39
CA VAL A 105 -22.20 3.95 -2.35
C VAL A 105 -22.10 5.48 -2.16
N ALA A 106 -23.22 6.16 -1.98
CA ALA A 106 -23.24 7.60 -1.70
C ALA A 106 -22.53 7.94 -0.38
N GLN A 107 -22.75 7.15 0.67
CA GLN A 107 -22.05 7.31 1.95
C GLN A 107 -20.54 7.11 1.81
N LEU A 108 -20.10 6.06 1.11
CA LEU A 108 -18.67 5.83 0.85
C LEU A 108 -18.06 6.99 0.06
N ARG A 109 -18.72 7.40 -1.03
CA ARG A 109 -18.25 8.52 -1.86
C ARG A 109 -18.12 9.82 -1.06
N SER A 110 -18.98 10.04 -0.08
CA SER A 110 -18.91 11.22 0.81
C SER A 110 -17.67 11.28 1.69
N THR A 111 -16.96 10.16 1.88
CA THR A 111 -15.71 10.12 2.65
C THR A 111 -14.47 10.34 1.77
N PHE A 112 -14.63 10.38 0.45
CA PHE A 112 -13.51 10.53 -0.47
C PHE A 112 -13.10 12.00 -0.59
N THR A 113 -11.78 12.22 -0.61
CA THR A 113 -11.20 13.48 -1.07
C THR A 113 -11.03 13.47 -2.59
N GLY A 114 -10.57 14.58 -3.16
CA GLY A 114 -10.03 14.56 -4.52
C GLY A 114 -8.89 13.55 -4.65
N LEU A 115 -8.99 12.66 -5.65
CA LEU A 115 -8.06 11.57 -5.93
C LEU A 115 -7.87 11.44 -7.44
N TRP A 116 -6.65 11.65 -7.92
CA TRP A 116 -6.34 11.70 -9.35
C TRP A 116 -5.22 10.72 -9.71
N GLY A 117 -5.42 10.02 -10.82
CA GLY A 117 -4.38 9.27 -11.51
C GLY A 117 -3.56 10.22 -12.40
N LEU A 118 -2.29 9.90 -12.58
CA LEU A 118 -1.33 10.74 -13.33
C LEU A 118 -0.80 10.04 -14.59
N GLU A 119 -1.32 8.85 -14.89
CA GLU A 119 -0.90 7.99 -15.99
C GLU A 119 -1.39 8.44 -17.37
N GLU A 120 -2.53 9.15 -17.42
CA GLU A 120 -3.16 9.56 -18.67
C GLU A 120 -2.52 10.85 -19.25
N ASP A 121 -2.74 11.08 -20.54
CA ASP A 121 -2.25 12.27 -21.27
C ASP A 121 -3.36 13.22 -21.71
N ASP A 122 -4.53 13.06 -21.11
CA ASP A 122 -5.68 13.93 -21.37
C ASP A 122 -5.52 15.31 -20.70
N ASN A 123 -6.38 16.24 -21.11
CA ASN A 123 -6.35 17.61 -20.60
C ASN A 123 -6.67 17.67 -19.10
N ALA A 124 -7.55 16.79 -18.58
CA ALA A 124 -7.92 16.81 -17.17
C ALA A 124 -6.73 16.42 -16.28
N THR A 125 -5.94 15.41 -16.67
CA THR A 125 -4.71 15.04 -15.97
C THR A 125 -3.67 16.16 -16.05
N LYS A 126 -3.50 16.81 -17.21
CA LYS A 126 -2.57 17.96 -17.36
C LYS A 126 -2.96 19.13 -16.47
N GLU A 127 -4.23 19.52 -16.49
CA GLU A 127 -4.76 20.62 -15.66
C GLU A 127 -4.54 20.35 -14.17
N VAL A 128 -4.77 19.12 -13.70
CA VAL A 128 -4.55 18.75 -12.30
C VAL A 128 -3.07 18.79 -11.93
N ILE A 129 -2.18 18.33 -12.81
CA ILE A 129 -0.72 18.41 -12.59
C ILE A 129 -0.28 19.87 -12.52
N GLU A 130 -0.72 20.72 -13.46
CA GLU A 130 -0.39 22.15 -13.46
C GLU A 130 -0.95 22.88 -12.22
N ALA A 131 -2.15 22.54 -11.78
CA ALA A 131 -2.73 23.07 -10.55
C ALA A 131 -1.92 22.64 -9.32
N ALA A 132 -1.45 21.39 -9.29
CA ALA A 132 -0.62 20.87 -8.20
C ALA A 132 0.78 21.50 -8.16
N ILE A 133 1.38 21.79 -9.32
CA ILE A 133 2.66 22.51 -9.38
C ILE A 133 2.49 23.96 -8.91
N ARG A 134 1.38 24.61 -9.28
CA ARG A 134 1.10 26.02 -8.95
C ARG A 134 0.74 26.24 -7.48
N SER A 135 0.05 25.28 -6.87
CA SER A 135 -0.42 25.38 -5.48
C SER A 135 -0.21 24.05 -4.75
N PRO A 136 1.05 23.66 -4.52
CA PRO A 136 1.39 22.32 -4.06
C PRO A 136 0.92 22.01 -2.65
N CYS A 137 0.76 23.04 -1.80
CA CYS A 137 0.23 22.91 -0.44
C CYS A 137 -1.21 22.35 -0.39
N ASN A 138 -1.96 22.37 -1.49
CA ASN A 138 -3.31 21.81 -1.60
C ASN A 138 -3.33 20.31 -1.90
N TYR A 139 -2.18 19.69 -2.12
CA TYR A 139 -2.08 18.30 -2.57
C TYR A 139 -1.05 17.52 -1.78
N VAL A 140 -1.16 16.20 -1.89
CA VAL A 140 -0.16 15.23 -1.43
C VAL A 140 0.08 14.27 -2.59
N LEU A 141 1.32 14.20 -3.07
CA LEU A 141 1.72 13.22 -4.07
C LEU A 141 2.12 11.94 -3.33
N LYS A 142 1.60 10.79 -3.75
CA LYS A 142 1.81 9.54 -3.01
C LYS A 142 2.27 8.42 -3.93
N SER A 143 3.43 7.83 -3.65
CA SER A 143 3.85 6.56 -4.27
C SER A 143 3.06 5.38 -3.68
N GLN A 144 3.22 4.18 -4.25
CA GLN A 144 2.51 2.97 -3.78
C GLN A 144 3.09 2.35 -2.49
N LEU A 145 4.09 2.97 -1.87
CA LEU A 145 4.64 2.50 -0.60
C LEU A 145 3.64 2.63 0.56
N LYS A 146 3.83 1.85 1.62
CA LYS A 146 2.92 1.80 2.78
C LYS A 146 3.44 2.60 3.98
N ALA A 147 2.64 2.64 5.05
CA ALA A 147 3.00 3.23 6.34
C ALA A 147 3.42 4.72 6.27
N GLY A 148 2.88 5.47 5.31
CA GLY A 148 3.20 6.89 5.12
C GLY A 148 4.49 7.15 4.36
N LEU A 149 5.28 6.12 4.06
CA LEU A 149 6.45 6.23 3.19
C LEU A 149 6.02 6.65 1.77
N GLY A 150 6.86 7.47 1.15
CA GLY A 150 6.65 7.94 -0.22
C GLY A 150 5.48 8.92 -0.40
N ASN A 151 5.07 9.62 0.66
CA ASN A 151 4.24 10.81 0.54
C ASN A 151 5.14 12.05 0.41
N PHE A 152 4.83 12.92 -0.54
CA PHE A 152 5.48 14.21 -0.74
C PHE A 152 4.46 15.31 -0.46
N PHE A 153 4.91 16.34 0.24
CA PHE A 153 4.08 17.44 0.73
C PHE A 153 4.69 18.78 0.30
N ASP A 154 3.84 19.80 0.24
CA ASP A 154 4.27 21.17 0.02
C ASP A 154 5.18 21.26 -1.24
N GLU A 155 6.26 22.03 -1.22
CA GLU A 155 7.12 22.26 -2.38
C GLU A 155 7.64 20.96 -3.03
N GLN A 156 7.79 19.87 -2.25
CA GLN A 156 8.22 18.57 -2.76
C GLN A 156 7.25 18.00 -3.80
N VAL A 157 5.95 18.33 -3.73
CA VAL A 157 4.96 17.92 -4.74
C VAL A 157 5.32 18.53 -6.09
N ALA A 158 5.58 19.84 -6.14
CA ALA A 158 5.92 20.54 -7.37
C ALA A 158 7.25 20.04 -7.94
N GLU A 159 8.27 19.92 -7.09
CA GLU A 159 9.59 19.41 -7.50
C GLU A 159 9.51 18.01 -8.11
N MET A 160 8.76 17.10 -7.47
CA MET A 160 8.60 15.73 -7.98
C MET A 160 7.84 15.71 -9.29
N LEU A 161 6.72 16.43 -9.39
CA LEU A 161 5.91 16.47 -10.62
C LEU A 161 6.67 17.04 -11.82
N GLN A 162 7.58 17.99 -11.59
CA GLN A 162 8.45 18.54 -12.65
C GLN A 162 9.56 17.57 -13.08
N LYS A 163 10.05 16.71 -12.17
CA LYS A 163 11.12 15.73 -12.44
C LYS A 163 10.60 14.44 -13.09
N LEU A 164 9.36 14.03 -12.78
CA LEU A 164 8.82 12.75 -13.22
C LEU A 164 8.57 12.73 -14.74
N SER A 165 9.04 11.67 -15.39
CA SER A 165 8.66 11.40 -16.77
C SER A 165 7.18 11.03 -16.85
N LYS A 166 6.62 11.03 -18.07
CA LYS A 166 5.24 10.56 -18.30
C LYS A 166 5.03 9.11 -17.84
N GLN A 167 6.04 8.26 -17.99
CA GLN A 167 5.94 6.86 -17.57
C GLN A 167 6.00 6.74 -16.05
N ASP A 168 6.89 7.48 -15.39
CA ASP A 168 7.09 7.38 -13.95
C ASP A 168 5.90 7.93 -13.15
N ARG A 169 5.13 8.85 -13.72
CA ARG A 169 3.89 9.37 -13.13
C ARG A 169 2.90 8.26 -12.75
N ALA A 170 2.88 7.14 -13.48
CA ALA A 170 1.98 6.02 -13.20
C ALA A 170 2.25 5.34 -11.85
N ALA A 171 3.45 5.51 -11.27
CA ALA A 171 3.78 5.00 -9.94
C ALA A 171 3.14 5.81 -8.79
N TYR A 172 2.53 6.96 -9.10
CA TYR A 172 2.00 7.90 -8.12
C TYR A 172 0.50 8.13 -8.30
N ILE A 173 -0.13 8.58 -7.23
CA ILE A 173 -1.43 9.25 -7.27
C ILE A 173 -1.28 10.64 -6.68
N LEU A 174 -2.13 11.56 -7.12
CA LEU A 174 -2.29 12.85 -6.46
C LEU A 174 -3.56 12.81 -5.60
N GLN A 175 -3.45 13.26 -4.36
CA GLN A 175 -4.59 13.38 -3.45
C GLN A 175 -4.72 14.82 -2.98
N GLN A 176 -5.95 15.29 -2.86
CA GLN A 176 -6.25 16.58 -2.21
C GLN A 176 -5.81 16.51 -0.75
N ARG A 177 -5.08 17.53 -0.28
CA ARG A 177 -4.67 17.63 1.12
C ARG A 177 -5.90 17.89 1.99
N ILE A 178 -6.03 17.10 3.05
CA ILE A 178 -7.00 17.34 4.12
C ILE A 178 -6.35 18.31 5.10
N ASN A 179 -7.05 19.40 5.44
CA ASN A 179 -6.63 20.37 6.43
C ASN A 179 -7.49 20.20 7.70
N PRO A 180 -7.10 19.31 8.63
CA PRO A 180 -7.85 19.12 9.87
C PRO A 180 -7.71 20.34 10.79
N LEU A 181 -8.63 20.47 11.75
CA LEU A 181 -8.51 21.47 12.80
C LEU A 181 -7.25 21.21 13.63
N VAL A 182 -6.41 22.24 13.78
CA VAL A 182 -5.23 22.18 14.63
C VAL A 182 -5.67 22.30 16.09
N VAL A 183 -5.63 21.19 16.81
CA VAL A 183 -5.90 21.14 18.25
C VAL A 183 -4.57 21.07 18.99
N LYS A 184 -4.37 21.95 19.97
CA LYS A 184 -3.17 21.93 20.81
C LYS A 184 -3.16 20.64 21.63
N MET A 185 -2.27 19.72 21.27
CA MET A 185 -2.00 18.50 22.02
C MET A 185 -0.83 18.74 22.97
N MET A 186 -0.81 18.07 24.11
CA MET A 186 0.31 18.12 25.05
C MET A 186 1.44 17.20 24.57
N ASN A 187 2.08 17.59 23.48
CA ASN A 187 3.37 17.05 23.08
C ASN A 187 4.40 18.16 23.33
N THR A 188 5.02 18.17 24.50
CA THR A 188 6.17 19.04 24.79
C THR A 188 7.43 18.51 24.10
N PRO A 189 8.39 19.34 23.67
CA PRO A 189 8.41 20.82 23.62
C PRO A 189 8.48 21.39 22.19
N ASN A 190 8.05 22.65 22.09
CA ASN A 190 8.43 23.60 21.04
C ASN A 190 9.95 23.58 20.84
N GLU A 191 10.43 23.09 19.70
CA GLU A 191 11.75 23.37 19.11
C GLU A 191 11.70 22.79 17.69
N LEU A 192 12.33 23.45 16.71
CA LEU A 192 12.19 23.26 15.24
C LEU A 192 11.13 24.14 14.56
N MET A 193 11.13 25.43 14.91
CA MET A 193 11.08 26.48 13.89
C MET A 193 12.14 27.51 14.25
N ASP A 194 13.34 27.31 13.70
CA ASP A 194 14.31 28.33 13.29
C ASP A 194 14.99 27.81 12.01
#